data_AF-A0A7J6RFT5-F1
#
_entry.id   AF-A0A7J6RFT5-F1
#
_cell.length_a   1.000
_cell.length_b   1.000
_cell.length_c   1.000
_cell.angle_alpha   90.00
_cell.angle_beta   90.00
_cell.angle_gamma   90.00
#
_symmetry.space_group_name_H-M   'P 1'
#
loop_
_entity.id
_entity.type
_entity.pdbx_description
1 polymer ?
#
loop_
_entity_poly.entity_id
_entity_poly.type
_entity_poly.pdbx_seq_one_letter_code
_entity_poly.pdbx_strand_id
1 'polypeptide(L)'
;MSFRGHSFVKVFKSPQVQSGSVDDRNIMAMRHTKGASTSASSTCLSAEVYNDVLLQKQDEIFKLGQEMTRATTEGRYTKAASLRKRLREARQEYDTMIERRVEYLAGVKQEQLTESWRSMRCRFERRFIEERKRIEELVTTTKTRLSAEHEREVAELGEAFANETADPRQSWSSTLRDLMKTEQRLAAIGDFEAAEQCRVRGQALRQKELEDHYRKRQHQFEVHKRHLQRRHASEIEAVARRGDRMMELARRNYITSSKALDAKSKFIAKKVTQECYKFSTSVRRPPTHETTQKGALGCRGTKFGPPQRRLAISPER
;
A
#
# COMPACT_ATOMS: atom_id res chain seq x y z
N MET A 1 15.73 -4.67 -7.90
CA MET A 1 16.30 -4.01 -6.70
C MET A 1 15.79 -4.73 -5.47
N SER A 2 16.72 -5.29 -4.70
CA SER A 2 16.53 -6.16 -3.54
C SER A 2 16.20 -5.35 -2.28
N PHE A 3 15.12 -5.70 -1.56
CA PHE A 3 14.93 -5.27 -0.18
C PHE A 3 14.83 -6.51 0.71
N ARG A 4 15.99 -6.89 1.26
CA ARG A 4 16.19 -7.96 2.24
C ARG A 4 16.33 -7.28 3.62
N GLY A 5 15.55 -7.75 4.58
CA GLY A 5 15.78 -7.66 6.04
C GLY A 5 16.33 -6.35 6.63
N HIS A 6 15.46 -5.51 7.17
CA HIS A 6 15.80 -4.68 8.32
C HIS A 6 15.10 -5.20 9.58
N SER A 7 15.92 -5.77 10.46
CA SER A 7 15.65 -6.01 11.86
C SER A 7 15.22 -4.70 12.54
N PHE A 8 14.01 -4.67 13.08
CA PHE A 8 13.50 -3.56 13.89
C PHE A 8 13.67 -3.91 15.37
N VAL A 9 14.92 -3.91 15.85
CA VAL A 9 15.23 -3.97 17.29
C VAL A 9 16.35 -2.97 17.57
N LYS A 10 15.94 -1.83 18.12
CA LYS A 10 16.62 -1.00 19.14
C LYS A 10 16.14 0.43 18.99
N VAL A 11 15.51 0.94 20.05
CA VAL A 11 15.61 2.30 20.62
C VAL A 11 14.28 2.56 21.32
N PHE A 12 14.25 2.38 22.64
CA PHE A 12 13.78 3.40 23.57
C PHE A 12 14.54 3.19 24.88
N LYS A 13 15.43 4.13 25.19
CA LYS A 13 16.00 4.33 26.52
C LYS A 13 14.84 4.79 27.42
N SER A 14 14.64 4.15 28.56
CA SER A 14 13.66 4.57 29.56
C SER A 14 14.02 5.96 30.09
N PRO A 15 13.06 6.89 30.27
CA PRO A 15 13.30 8.08 31.07
C PRO A 15 13.45 7.67 32.54
N GLN A 16 14.49 8.14 33.22
CA GLN A 16 14.61 8.04 34.67
C GLN A 16 13.49 8.88 35.30
N VAL A 17 12.44 8.23 35.80
CA VAL A 17 11.40 8.89 36.59
C VAL A 17 11.84 8.87 38.05
N GLN A 18 12.10 10.06 38.59
CA GLN A 18 12.37 10.29 40.02
C GLN A 18 11.16 9.82 40.84
N SER A 19 11.42 8.97 41.84
CA SER A 19 10.42 8.46 42.77
C SER A 19 9.88 9.57 43.68
N GLY A 20 8.77 10.19 43.27
CA GLY A 20 7.92 10.93 44.20
C GLY A 20 7.11 9.93 45.03
N SER A 21 7.33 9.91 46.35
CA SER A 21 6.56 9.08 47.27
C SER A 21 5.07 9.44 47.19
N VAL A 22 4.24 8.50 46.77
CA VAL A 22 2.77 8.66 46.76
C VAL A 22 2.25 8.33 48.16
N ASP A 23 1.68 9.31 48.84
CA ASP A 23 1.01 9.18 50.13
C ASP A 23 -0.14 8.15 50.07
N ASP A 24 -0.15 7.18 50.99
CA ASP A 24 -1.13 6.10 51.13
C ASP A 24 -2.60 6.58 51.29
N ARG A 25 -2.81 7.88 51.54
CA ARG A 25 -4.13 8.48 51.74
C ARG A 25 -4.92 8.69 50.45
N ASN A 26 -4.26 8.75 49.29
CA ASN A 26 -4.95 8.94 48.00
C ASN A 26 -5.61 7.65 47.48
N ILE A 27 -5.30 6.48 48.04
CA ILE A 27 -5.85 5.19 47.58
C ILE A 27 -7.25 4.93 48.18
N MET A 28 -7.58 5.49 49.34
CA MET A 28 -8.86 5.25 50.04
C MET A 28 -10.00 6.23 49.72
N ALA A 29 -9.80 7.22 48.84
CA ALA A 29 -10.86 8.18 48.48
C ALA A 29 -11.83 7.68 47.37
N MET A 30 -11.86 6.39 47.05
CA MET A 30 -12.63 5.84 45.92
C MET A 30 -13.93 5.08 46.27
N ARG A 31 -14.39 5.10 47.54
CA ARG A 31 -15.57 4.28 47.94
C ARG A 31 -16.92 4.98 48.02
N HIS A 32 -17.01 6.29 47.86
CA HIS A 32 -18.29 6.99 47.98
C HIS A 32 -18.43 8.11 46.96
N THR A 33 -18.92 7.82 45.76
CA THR A 33 -19.73 8.76 44.95
C THR A 33 -20.37 8.01 43.79
N LYS A 34 -21.58 7.48 43.99
CA LYS A 34 -22.48 7.13 42.88
C LYS A 34 -23.16 8.42 42.43
N GLY A 35 -22.84 8.89 41.24
CA GLY A 35 -23.62 9.91 40.53
C GLY A 35 -23.08 11.33 40.62
N ALA A 36 -22.07 11.64 39.81
CA ALA A 36 -21.90 12.96 39.19
C ALA A 36 -20.88 12.84 38.05
N SER A 37 -21.33 13.15 36.83
CA SER A 37 -20.46 13.38 35.67
C SER A 37 -19.65 14.66 35.91
N THR A 38 -18.32 14.60 35.82
CA THR A 38 -17.45 15.62 35.18
C THR A 38 -15.97 15.27 35.40
N SER A 39 -15.18 15.44 34.34
CA SER A 39 -13.72 15.28 34.24
C SER A 39 -13.16 13.89 34.51
N ALA A 40 -12.89 13.17 33.42
CA ALA A 40 -11.99 12.03 33.40
C ALA A 40 -10.57 12.48 33.80
N SER A 41 -10.30 12.55 35.10
CA SER A 41 -8.97 12.29 35.65
C SER A 41 -8.75 10.77 35.63
N SER A 42 -8.70 10.20 34.42
CA SER A 42 -8.15 8.87 34.19
C SER A 42 -6.65 9.01 34.38
N THR A 43 -6.16 8.86 35.62
CA THR A 43 -4.74 8.74 35.89
C THR A 43 -4.28 7.42 35.30
N CYS A 44 -3.86 7.47 34.04
CA CYS A 44 -3.31 6.34 33.29
C CYS A 44 -2.02 5.89 33.99
N LEU A 45 -2.11 4.89 34.87
CA LEU A 45 -0.93 4.24 35.44
C LEU A 45 -0.09 3.67 34.28
N SER A 46 1.19 4.05 34.19
CA SER A 46 2.07 3.57 33.14
C SER A 46 2.31 2.05 33.29
N ALA A 47 2.78 1.39 32.21
CA ALA A 47 3.07 -0.04 32.22
C ALA A 47 4.10 -0.46 33.29
N GLU A 48 4.95 0.50 33.70
CA GLU A 48 5.94 0.38 34.78
C GLU A 48 5.24 0.39 36.14
N VAL A 49 4.31 1.34 36.37
CA VAL A 49 3.54 1.41 37.62
C VAL A 49 2.70 0.16 37.87
N TYR A 50 2.11 -0.43 36.83
CA TYR A 50 1.41 -1.72 36.95
C TYR A 50 2.34 -2.87 37.35
N ASN A 51 3.60 -2.84 36.92
CA ASN A 51 4.57 -3.89 37.24
C ASN A 51 4.97 -3.82 38.71
N ASP A 52 5.19 -2.61 39.22
CA ASP A 52 5.58 -2.37 40.61
C ASP A 52 4.44 -2.77 41.58
N VAL A 53 3.19 -2.41 41.25
CA VAL A 53 2.01 -2.82 42.02
C VAL A 53 1.81 -4.33 42.02
N LEU A 54 2.05 -5.01 40.88
CA LEU A 54 2.00 -6.48 40.82
C LEU A 54 3.09 -7.11 41.70
N LEU A 55 4.33 -6.64 41.64
CA LEU A 55 5.42 -7.14 42.49
C LEU A 55 5.11 -6.95 43.98
N GLN A 56 4.61 -5.77 44.37
CA GLN A 56 4.21 -5.50 45.76
C GLN A 56 3.10 -6.44 46.25
N LYS A 57 2.14 -6.77 45.39
CA LYS A 57 1.03 -7.69 45.69
C LYS A 57 1.47 -9.15 45.73
N GLN A 58 2.46 -9.53 44.92
CA GLN A 58 3.10 -10.83 45.00
C GLN A 58 3.80 -11.03 46.35
N ASP A 59 4.50 -10.00 46.84
CA ASP A 59 5.14 -10.00 48.15
C ASP A 59 4.11 -10.06 49.30
N GLU A 60 2.99 -9.36 49.17
CA GLU A 60 1.88 -9.41 50.13
C GLU A 60 1.30 -10.85 50.23
N ILE A 61 1.02 -11.48 49.09
CA ILE A 61 0.53 -12.86 49.02
C ILE A 61 1.52 -13.83 49.66
N PHE A 62 2.82 -13.63 49.42
CA PHE A 62 3.87 -14.46 50.00
C PHE A 62 3.91 -14.33 51.53
N LYS A 63 3.91 -13.10 52.06
CA LYS A 63 3.87 -12.83 53.51
C LYS A 63 2.63 -13.45 54.16
N LEU A 64 1.45 -13.28 53.57
CA LEU A 64 0.20 -13.87 54.05
C LEU A 64 0.27 -15.41 54.08
N GLY A 65 0.92 -16.03 53.09
CA GLY A 65 1.15 -17.48 53.06
C GLY A 65 2.06 -17.97 54.19
N GLN A 66 3.13 -17.25 54.49
CA GLN A 66 4.03 -17.55 55.61
C GLN A 66 3.33 -17.39 56.96
N GLU A 67 2.61 -16.28 57.15
CA GLU A 67 1.83 -16.02 58.37
C GLU A 67 0.75 -17.08 58.59
N MET A 68 0.07 -17.51 57.53
CA MET A 68 -0.93 -18.58 57.60
C MET A 68 -0.29 -19.88 58.05
N THR A 69 0.83 -20.27 57.44
CA THR A 69 1.57 -21.49 57.78
C THR A 69 1.99 -21.49 59.25
N ARG A 70 2.55 -20.36 59.71
CA ARG A 70 2.95 -20.16 61.11
C ARG A 70 1.76 -20.25 62.08
N ALA A 71 0.62 -19.65 61.73
CA ALA A 71 -0.58 -19.73 62.56
C ALA A 71 -1.12 -21.18 62.67
N THR A 72 -1.02 -21.98 61.60
CA THR A 72 -1.38 -23.41 61.64
C THR A 72 -0.45 -24.24 62.51
N THR A 73 0.87 -24.02 62.42
CA THR A 73 1.85 -24.78 63.23
C THR A 73 1.74 -24.47 64.73
N GLU A 74 1.29 -23.26 65.07
CA GLU A 74 1.07 -22.83 66.45
C GLU A 74 -0.32 -23.19 66.99
N GLY A 75 -1.14 -23.95 66.24
CA GLY A 75 -2.50 -24.35 66.67
C GLY A 75 -3.53 -23.21 66.68
N ARG A 76 -3.20 -22.04 66.11
CA ARG A 76 -4.08 -20.85 66.06
C ARG A 76 -5.05 -20.91 64.88
N TYR A 77 -5.94 -21.90 64.88
CA TYR A 77 -6.78 -22.23 63.72
C TYR A 77 -7.75 -21.11 63.29
N THR A 78 -8.28 -20.32 64.22
CA THR A 78 -9.14 -19.16 63.91
C THR A 78 -8.38 -18.08 63.16
N LYS A 79 -7.13 -17.80 63.58
CA LYS A 79 -6.21 -16.87 62.90
C LYS A 79 -5.82 -17.41 61.52
N ALA A 80 -5.56 -18.70 61.40
CA ALA A 80 -5.26 -19.35 60.12
C ALA A 80 -6.44 -19.27 59.14
N ALA A 81 -7.69 -19.43 59.62
CA ALA A 81 -8.90 -19.29 58.79
C ALA A 81 -9.08 -17.86 58.26
N SER A 82 -8.82 -16.85 59.11
CA SER A 82 -8.82 -15.44 58.71
C SER A 82 -7.73 -15.13 57.67
N LEU A 83 -6.50 -15.60 57.89
CA LEU A 83 -5.40 -15.43 56.94
C LEU A 83 -5.67 -16.13 55.60
N ARG A 84 -6.31 -17.30 55.60
CA ARG A 84 -6.75 -17.99 54.38
C ARG A 84 -7.78 -17.20 53.57
N LYS A 85 -8.66 -16.43 54.24
CA LYS A 85 -9.62 -15.55 53.56
C LYS A 85 -8.90 -14.38 52.90
N ARG A 86 -8.04 -13.68 53.64
CA ARG A 86 -7.22 -12.57 53.13
C ARG A 86 -6.31 -13.00 51.98
N LEU A 87 -5.72 -14.19 52.07
CA LEU A 87 -4.89 -14.76 51.00
C LEU A 87 -5.69 -15.00 49.72
N ARG A 88 -6.96 -15.42 49.82
CA ARG A 88 -7.84 -15.59 48.65
C ARG A 88 -8.20 -14.24 48.02
N GLU A 89 -8.54 -13.25 48.83
CA GLU A 89 -8.85 -11.89 48.38
C GLU A 89 -7.63 -11.26 47.70
N ALA A 90 -6.45 -11.32 48.32
CA ALA A 90 -5.21 -10.81 47.74
C ALA A 90 -4.83 -11.50 46.42
N ARG A 91 -5.04 -12.82 46.31
CA ARG A 91 -4.85 -13.55 45.05
C ARG A 91 -5.83 -13.12 43.97
N GLN A 92 -7.10 -12.95 44.32
CA GLN A 92 -8.13 -12.51 43.37
C GLN A 92 -7.85 -11.09 42.86
N GLU A 93 -7.40 -10.18 43.74
CA GLU A 93 -6.95 -8.84 43.36
C GLU A 93 -5.75 -8.91 42.42
N TYR A 94 -4.74 -9.71 42.75
CA TYR A 94 -3.55 -9.92 41.92
C TYR A 94 -3.90 -10.44 40.53
N ASP A 95 -4.77 -11.44 40.44
CA ASP A 95 -5.25 -11.98 39.16
C ASP A 95 -6.00 -10.92 38.33
N THR A 96 -6.87 -10.14 38.99
CA THR A 96 -7.61 -9.04 38.34
C THR A 96 -6.66 -7.94 37.83
N MET A 97 -5.59 -7.62 38.57
CA MET A 97 -4.59 -6.63 38.15
C MET A 97 -3.75 -7.12 36.97
N ILE A 98 -3.44 -8.43 36.91
CA ILE A 98 -2.78 -9.03 35.74
C ILE A 98 -3.66 -8.88 34.51
N GLU A 99 -4.95 -9.20 34.62
CA GLU A 99 -5.92 -9.08 33.51
C GLU A 99 -5.97 -7.65 32.98
N ARG A 100 -6.15 -6.66 33.86
CA ARG A 100 -6.16 -5.23 33.48
C ARG A 100 -4.86 -4.75 32.84
N ARG A 101 -3.71 -5.21 33.34
CA ARG A 101 -2.40 -4.87 32.74
C ARG A 101 -2.26 -5.48 31.35
N VAL A 102 -2.69 -6.72 31.17
CA VAL A 102 -2.65 -7.40 29.87
C VAL A 102 -3.55 -6.67 28.86
N GLU A 103 -4.75 -6.24 29.26
CA GLU A 103 -5.64 -5.43 28.45
C GLU A 103 -5.01 -4.08 28.05
N TYR A 104 -4.40 -3.38 29.02
CA TYR A 104 -3.72 -2.11 28.75
C TYR A 104 -2.54 -2.27 27.77
N LEU A 105 -1.67 -3.26 28.00
CA LEU A 105 -0.53 -3.53 27.11
C LEU A 105 -0.98 -3.96 25.70
N ALA A 106 -2.10 -4.68 25.59
CA ALA A 106 -2.71 -5.01 24.31
C ALA A 106 -3.23 -3.76 23.60
N GLY A 107 -3.91 -2.86 24.34
CA GLY A 107 -4.44 -1.59 23.82
C GLY A 107 -3.34 -0.65 23.28
N VAL A 108 -2.29 -0.40 24.08
CA VAL A 108 -1.18 0.49 23.67
C VAL A 108 -0.46 -0.03 22.43
N LYS A 109 -0.16 -1.35 22.38
CA LYS A 109 0.46 -1.96 21.19
C LYS A 109 -0.47 -1.87 19.97
N GLN A 110 -1.77 -2.05 20.15
CA GLN A 110 -2.75 -1.97 19.06
C GLN A 110 -2.86 -0.54 18.50
N GLU A 111 -2.91 0.48 19.36
CA GLU A 111 -2.97 1.89 18.95
C GLU A 111 -1.72 2.32 18.18
N GLN A 112 -0.52 2.03 18.71
CA GLN A 112 0.76 2.35 18.03
C GLN A 112 0.88 1.66 16.65
N LEU A 113 0.45 0.40 16.56
CA LEU A 113 0.39 -0.29 15.29
C LEU A 113 -0.61 0.39 14.34
N THR A 114 -1.82 0.70 14.81
CA THR A 114 -2.87 1.36 14.02
C THR A 114 -2.41 2.71 13.48
N GLU A 115 -1.72 3.52 14.27
CA GLU A 115 -1.11 4.80 13.88
C GLU A 115 -0.07 4.60 12.76
N SER A 116 0.85 3.65 12.93
CA SER A 116 1.88 3.31 11.94
C SER A 116 1.30 2.79 10.62
N TRP A 117 0.24 1.97 10.69
CA TRP A 117 -0.49 1.48 9.52
C TRP A 117 -1.25 2.60 8.80
N ARG A 118 -1.91 3.50 9.54
CA ARG A 118 -2.57 4.69 8.97
C ARG A 118 -1.56 5.57 8.22
N SER A 119 -0.39 5.80 8.81
CA SER A 119 0.72 6.53 8.17
C SER A 119 1.23 5.83 6.91
N MET A 120 1.43 4.51 6.92
CA MET A 120 1.81 3.76 5.71
C MET A 120 0.72 3.78 4.63
N ARG A 121 -0.56 3.62 4.98
CA ARG A 121 -1.69 3.66 4.04
C ARG A 121 -1.78 5.03 3.37
N CYS A 122 -1.65 6.11 4.15
CA CYS A 122 -1.62 7.48 3.66
C CYS A 122 -0.47 7.71 2.66
N ARG A 123 0.74 7.17 2.92
CA ARG A 123 1.86 7.25 1.97
C ARG A 123 1.58 6.52 0.65
N PHE A 124 0.96 5.34 0.69
CA PHE A 124 0.60 4.61 -0.53
C PHE A 124 -0.47 5.32 -1.34
N GLU A 125 -1.48 5.87 -0.65
CA GLU A 125 -2.53 6.66 -1.29
C GLU A 125 -1.95 7.93 -1.94
N ARG A 126 -1.09 8.67 -1.23
CA ARG A 126 -0.38 9.82 -1.78
C ARG A 126 0.43 9.44 -3.02
N ARG A 127 1.22 8.35 -2.94
CA ARG A 127 2.00 7.85 -4.10
C ARG A 127 1.11 7.48 -5.28
N PHE A 128 -0.05 6.87 -5.04
CA PHE A 128 -1.01 6.54 -6.10
C PHE A 128 -1.59 7.80 -6.76
N ILE A 129 -1.94 8.82 -5.96
CA ILE A 129 -2.42 10.12 -6.47
C ILE A 129 -1.33 10.82 -7.28
N GLU A 130 -0.08 10.79 -6.82
CA GLU A 130 1.07 11.36 -7.54
C GLU A 130 1.32 10.64 -8.87
N GLU A 131 1.32 9.30 -8.87
CA GLU A 131 1.49 8.50 -10.09
C GLU A 131 0.36 8.75 -11.10
N ARG A 132 -0.87 8.90 -10.60
CA ARG A 132 -2.02 9.27 -11.42
C ARG A 132 -1.80 10.61 -12.12
N LYS A 133 -1.42 11.65 -11.37
CA LYS A 133 -1.16 12.99 -11.92
C LYS A 133 -0.04 12.93 -12.97
N ARG A 134 1.02 12.18 -12.70
CA ARG A 134 2.14 11.98 -13.63
C ARG A 134 1.71 11.33 -14.94
N ILE A 135 0.86 10.30 -14.88
CA ILE A 135 0.35 9.63 -16.08
C ILE A 135 -0.58 10.57 -16.87
N GLU A 136 -1.48 11.29 -16.18
CA GLU A 136 -2.37 12.27 -16.80
C GLU A 136 -1.59 13.40 -17.51
N GLU A 137 -0.53 13.91 -16.87
CA GLU A 137 0.36 14.91 -17.45
C GLU A 137 1.12 14.37 -18.69
N LEU A 138 1.68 13.16 -18.61
CA LEU A 138 2.37 12.53 -19.73
C LEU A 138 1.44 12.31 -20.94
N VAL A 139 0.20 11.88 -20.70
CA VAL A 139 -0.79 11.70 -21.76
C VAL A 139 -1.16 13.04 -22.39
N THR A 140 -1.38 14.06 -21.57
CA THR A 140 -1.76 15.41 -22.04
C THR A 140 -0.65 16.03 -22.88
N THR A 141 0.59 16.07 -22.36
CA THR A 141 1.76 16.60 -23.07
C THR A 141 2.01 15.89 -24.39
N THR A 142 1.90 14.56 -24.41
CA THR A 142 2.08 13.77 -25.65
C THR A 142 0.98 14.07 -26.67
N LYS A 143 -0.29 14.20 -26.24
CA LYS A 143 -1.40 14.57 -27.14
C LYS A 143 -1.19 15.96 -27.75
N THR A 144 -0.83 16.95 -26.95
CA THR A 144 -0.54 18.31 -27.43
C THR A 144 0.59 18.32 -28.44
N ARG A 145 1.66 17.54 -28.20
CA ARG A 145 2.78 17.40 -29.14
C ARG A 145 2.32 16.80 -30.47
N LEU A 146 1.57 15.69 -30.45
CA LEU A 146 1.07 15.05 -31.67
C LEU A 146 0.12 15.97 -32.45
N SER A 147 -0.74 16.72 -31.76
CA SER A 147 -1.61 17.71 -32.40
C SER A 147 -0.81 18.82 -33.09
N ALA A 148 0.25 19.34 -32.45
CA ALA A 148 1.12 20.33 -33.06
C ALA A 148 1.91 19.77 -34.26
N GLU A 149 2.35 18.52 -34.19
CA GLU A 149 3.00 17.82 -35.32
C GLU A 149 2.02 17.67 -36.49
N HIS A 150 0.77 17.29 -36.24
CA HIS A 150 -0.28 17.24 -37.27
C HIS A 150 -0.48 18.59 -37.97
N GLU A 151 -0.59 19.68 -37.21
CA GLU A 151 -0.80 21.02 -37.77
C GLU A 151 0.36 21.46 -38.66
N ARG A 152 1.61 21.18 -38.25
CA ARG A 152 2.81 21.46 -39.06
C ARG A 152 2.82 20.67 -40.36
N GLU A 153 2.57 19.36 -40.30
CA GLU A 153 2.56 18.52 -41.50
C GLU A 153 1.42 18.89 -42.47
N VAL A 154 0.26 19.31 -41.96
CA VAL A 154 -0.83 19.85 -42.81
C VAL A 154 -0.41 21.16 -43.48
N ALA A 155 0.30 22.04 -42.77
CA ALA A 155 0.82 23.28 -43.34
C ALA A 155 1.87 23.01 -44.44
N GLU A 156 2.83 22.12 -44.18
CA GLU A 156 3.85 21.70 -45.16
C GLU A 156 3.22 21.10 -46.43
N LEU A 157 2.18 20.26 -46.27
CA LEU A 157 1.40 19.74 -47.41
C LEU A 157 0.70 20.86 -48.19
N GLY A 158 0.21 21.89 -47.49
CA GLY A 158 -0.43 23.05 -48.11
C GLY A 158 0.55 23.90 -48.91
N GLU A 159 1.74 24.14 -48.37
CA GLU A 159 2.83 24.85 -49.06
C GLU A 159 3.31 24.07 -50.29
N ALA A 160 3.47 22.74 -50.17
CA ALA A 160 3.83 21.89 -51.30
C ALA A 160 2.78 21.99 -52.43
N PHE A 161 1.49 21.90 -52.09
CA PHE A 161 0.40 22.07 -53.07
C PHE A 161 0.43 23.46 -53.74
N ALA A 162 0.65 24.52 -52.97
CA ALA A 162 0.75 25.88 -53.51
C ALA A 162 1.93 26.03 -54.50
N ASN A 163 3.09 25.46 -54.17
CA ASN A 163 4.27 25.50 -55.04
C ASN A 163 4.07 24.68 -56.32
N GLU A 164 3.43 23.50 -56.23
CA GLU A 164 3.15 22.64 -57.37
C GLU A 164 2.10 23.22 -58.33
N THR A 165 1.22 24.09 -57.84
CA THR A 165 0.19 24.75 -58.67
C THR A 165 0.65 26.09 -59.24
N ALA A 166 1.77 26.64 -58.78
CA ALA A 166 2.31 27.93 -59.21
C ALA A 166 2.90 27.90 -60.65
N ASP A 167 3.43 26.78 -61.13
CA ASP A 167 3.94 26.64 -62.51
C ASP A 167 3.17 25.60 -63.34
N PRO A 168 2.09 26.01 -64.02
CA PRO A 168 1.28 25.10 -64.82
C PRO A 168 1.92 24.70 -66.16
N ARG A 169 3.06 25.29 -66.56
CA ARG A 169 3.69 24.97 -67.85
C ARG A 169 4.23 23.54 -67.89
N GLN A 170 4.50 22.97 -66.72
CA GLN A 170 5.00 21.60 -66.58
C GLN A 170 3.94 20.54 -66.90
N SER A 171 2.65 20.91 -66.92
CA SER A 171 1.55 19.96 -67.13
C SER A 171 0.94 20.00 -68.53
N TRP A 172 1.49 20.77 -69.47
CA TRP A 172 0.92 20.91 -70.81
C TRP A 172 1.01 19.61 -71.62
N SER A 173 -0.12 19.21 -72.22
CA SER A 173 -0.15 18.05 -73.11
C SER A 173 0.74 18.25 -74.34
N SER A 174 1.10 17.16 -75.01
CA SER A 174 1.75 17.23 -76.33
C SER A 174 0.84 17.93 -77.34
N THR A 175 -0.48 17.69 -77.28
CA THR A 175 -1.49 18.31 -78.15
C THR A 175 -1.50 19.84 -78.03
N LEU A 176 -1.45 20.38 -76.80
CA LEU A 176 -1.38 21.83 -76.58
C LEU A 176 -0.06 22.40 -77.10
N ARG A 177 1.06 21.70 -76.88
CA ARG A 177 2.38 22.10 -77.40
C ARG A 177 2.42 22.09 -78.93
N ASP A 178 1.78 21.12 -79.56
CA ASP A 178 1.74 20.99 -81.02
C ASP A 178 0.82 22.06 -81.62
N LEU A 179 -0.33 22.37 -81.01
CA LEU A 179 -1.21 23.47 -81.41
C LEU A 179 -0.48 24.82 -81.40
N MET A 180 0.28 25.11 -80.35
CA MET A 180 1.08 26.34 -80.28
C MET A 180 2.19 26.39 -81.34
N LYS A 181 2.84 25.26 -81.65
CA LYS A 181 3.83 25.19 -82.74
C LYS A 181 3.19 25.37 -84.11
N THR A 182 2.00 24.79 -84.34
CA THR A 182 1.27 24.97 -85.60
C THR A 182 0.78 26.40 -85.76
N GLU A 183 0.31 27.05 -84.68
CA GLU A 183 -0.04 28.47 -84.67
C GLU A 183 1.15 29.33 -85.12
N GLN A 184 2.34 29.11 -84.53
CA GLN A 184 3.56 29.84 -84.90
C GLN A 184 3.97 29.62 -86.36
N ARG A 185 3.82 28.38 -86.86
CA ARG A 185 4.15 28.04 -88.26
C ARG A 185 3.17 28.68 -89.25
N LEU A 186 1.86 28.62 -88.98
CA LEU A 186 0.83 29.20 -89.86
C LEU A 186 0.94 30.73 -89.91
N ALA A 187 1.18 31.37 -88.76
CA ALA A 187 1.44 32.80 -88.69
C ALA A 187 2.68 33.22 -89.49
N ALA A 188 3.73 32.38 -89.52
CA ALA A 188 4.94 32.65 -90.30
C ALA A 188 4.74 32.52 -91.82
N ILE A 189 3.77 31.71 -92.28
CA ILE A 189 3.44 31.51 -93.70
C ILE A 189 2.42 32.56 -94.19
N GLY A 190 1.80 33.32 -93.28
CA GLY A 190 0.82 34.36 -93.60
C GLY A 190 -0.63 33.87 -93.69
N ASP A 191 -0.91 32.64 -93.28
CA ASP A 191 -2.27 32.11 -93.15
C ASP A 191 -2.83 32.49 -91.77
N PHE A 192 -3.28 33.75 -91.66
CA PHE A 192 -3.73 34.33 -90.40
C PHE A 192 -5.06 33.75 -89.91
N GLU A 193 -5.94 33.32 -90.82
CA GLU A 193 -7.23 32.75 -90.45
C GLU A 193 -7.06 31.37 -89.80
N ALA A 194 -6.22 30.50 -90.38
CA ALA A 194 -5.90 29.21 -89.78
C ALA A 194 -5.11 29.38 -88.47
N ALA A 195 -4.20 30.35 -88.39
CA ALA A 195 -3.46 30.65 -87.15
C ALA A 195 -4.39 31.10 -86.02
N GLU A 196 -5.38 31.97 -86.29
CA GLU A 196 -6.36 32.42 -85.30
C GLU A 196 -7.23 31.26 -84.78
N GLN A 197 -7.66 30.37 -85.66
CA GLN A 197 -8.41 29.18 -85.24
C GLN A 197 -7.58 28.25 -84.35
N CYS A 198 -6.30 28.04 -84.68
CA CYS A 198 -5.36 27.31 -83.84
C CYS A 198 -5.18 27.99 -82.47
N ARG A 199 -5.07 29.32 -82.43
CA ARG A 199 -4.94 30.11 -81.21
C ARG A 199 -6.15 29.96 -80.29
N VAL A 200 -7.37 30.14 -80.81
CA VAL A 200 -8.62 30.01 -80.04
C VAL A 200 -8.75 28.60 -79.46
N ARG A 201 -8.45 27.56 -80.26
CA ARG A 201 -8.45 26.16 -79.79
C ARG A 201 -7.36 25.90 -78.74
N GLY A 202 -6.16 26.44 -78.93
CA GLY A 202 -5.07 26.35 -77.97
C GLY A 202 -5.39 27.01 -76.63
N GLN A 203 -6.02 28.19 -76.64
CA GLN A 203 -6.46 28.88 -75.43
C GLN A 203 -7.53 28.08 -74.67
N ALA A 204 -8.53 27.55 -75.38
CA ALA A 204 -9.57 26.72 -74.77
C ALA A 204 -8.99 25.42 -74.17
N LEU A 205 -8.10 24.73 -74.90
CA LEU A 205 -7.44 23.52 -74.41
C LEU A 205 -6.54 23.82 -73.19
N ARG A 206 -5.80 24.92 -73.22
CA ARG A 206 -4.98 25.38 -72.08
C ARG A 206 -5.83 25.62 -70.83
N GLN A 207 -6.95 26.32 -70.96
CA GLN A 207 -7.84 26.59 -69.82
C GLN A 207 -8.38 25.29 -69.22
N LYS A 208 -8.78 24.33 -70.07
CA LYS A 208 -9.25 23.02 -69.63
C LYS A 208 -8.15 22.22 -68.92
N GLU A 209 -6.95 22.16 -69.50
CA GLU A 209 -5.81 21.43 -68.88
C GLU A 209 -5.38 22.03 -67.55
N LEU A 210 -5.45 23.35 -67.40
CA LEU A 210 -5.20 24.04 -66.13
C LEU A 210 -6.22 23.65 -65.05
N GLU A 211 -7.50 23.63 -65.41
CA GLU A 211 -8.58 23.23 -64.51
C GLU A 211 -8.45 21.75 -64.10
N ASP A 212 -8.17 20.88 -65.07
CA ASP A 212 -7.97 19.44 -64.81
C ASP A 212 -6.73 19.21 -63.92
N HIS A 213 -5.63 19.94 -64.14
CA HIS A 213 -4.45 19.88 -63.27
C HIS A 213 -4.78 20.32 -61.84
N TYR A 214 -5.46 21.46 -61.67
CA TYR A 214 -5.86 21.96 -60.35
C TYR A 214 -6.77 20.98 -59.62
N ARG A 215 -7.82 20.48 -60.29
CA ARG A 215 -8.74 19.47 -59.72
C ARG A 215 -8.00 18.22 -59.28
N LYS A 216 -7.07 17.71 -60.10
CA LYS A 216 -6.27 16.53 -59.77
C LYS A 216 -5.39 16.76 -58.54
N ARG A 217 -4.70 17.90 -58.47
CA ARG A 217 -3.85 18.26 -57.33
C ARG A 217 -4.66 18.50 -56.06
N GLN A 218 -5.82 19.16 -56.16
CA GLN A 218 -6.71 19.38 -55.04
C GLN A 218 -7.20 18.04 -54.45
N HIS A 219 -7.63 17.12 -55.32
CA HIS A 219 -8.02 15.78 -54.89
C HIS A 219 -6.86 15.05 -54.17
N GLN A 220 -5.64 15.12 -54.69
CA GLN A 220 -4.45 14.54 -54.03
C GLN A 220 -4.19 15.15 -52.65
N PHE A 221 -4.24 16.48 -52.53
CA PHE A 221 -4.07 17.19 -51.27
C PHE A 221 -5.13 16.75 -50.25
N GLU A 222 -6.40 16.67 -50.63
CA GLU A 222 -7.49 16.24 -49.75
C GLU A 222 -7.32 14.78 -49.28
N VAL A 223 -6.90 13.88 -50.17
CA VAL A 223 -6.62 12.48 -49.82
C VAL A 223 -5.47 12.40 -48.82
N HIS A 224 -4.36 13.10 -49.08
CA HIS A 224 -3.20 13.13 -48.17
C HIS A 224 -3.58 13.73 -46.81
N LYS A 225 -4.32 14.84 -46.79
CA LYS A 225 -4.81 15.47 -45.56
C LYS A 225 -5.67 14.51 -44.73
N ARG A 226 -6.60 13.77 -45.35
CA ARG A 226 -7.43 12.76 -44.66
C ARG A 226 -6.58 11.60 -44.13
N HIS A 227 -5.60 11.14 -44.89
CA HIS A 227 -4.70 10.08 -44.43
C HIS A 227 -3.89 10.51 -43.20
N LEU A 228 -3.34 11.73 -43.26
CA LEU A 228 -2.58 12.35 -42.17
C LEU A 228 -3.41 12.47 -40.89
N GLN A 229 -4.65 12.94 -41.03
CA GLN A 229 -5.60 13.05 -39.93
C GLN A 229 -5.89 11.69 -39.27
N ARG A 230 -6.09 10.64 -40.08
CA ARG A 230 -6.34 9.28 -39.57
C ARG A 230 -5.13 8.70 -38.84
N ARG A 231 -3.92 8.93 -39.36
CA ARG A 231 -2.67 8.50 -38.72
C ARG A 231 -2.53 9.11 -37.33
N HIS A 232 -2.58 10.43 -37.22
CA HIS A 232 -2.46 11.15 -35.96
C HIS A 232 -3.59 10.84 -34.96
N ALA A 233 -4.83 10.67 -35.44
CA ALA A 233 -5.94 10.23 -34.60
C ALA A 233 -5.65 8.85 -33.98
N SER A 234 -5.11 7.92 -34.78
CA SER A 234 -4.76 6.57 -34.31
C SER A 234 -3.61 6.60 -33.28
N GLU A 235 -2.62 7.47 -33.48
CA GLU A 235 -1.51 7.67 -32.55
C GLU A 235 -1.99 8.26 -31.21
N ILE A 236 -2.85 9.27 -31.26
CA ILE A 236 -3.48 9.89 -30.07
C ILE A 236 -4.31 8.84 -29.30
N GLU A 237 -5.08 8.01 -29.99
CA GLU A 237 -5.85 6.92 -29.38
C GLU A 237 -4.93 5.85 -28.76
N ALA A 238 -3.82 5.52 -29.43
CA ALA A 238 -2.83 4.59 -28.90
C ALA A 238 -2.14 5.14 -27.63
N VAL A 239 -1.88 6.45 -27.55
CA VAL A 239 -1.38 7.12 -26.34
C VAL A 239 -2.42 7.04 -25.21
N ALA A 240 -3.70 7.33 -25.49
CA ALA A 240 -4.78 7.21 -24.51
C ALA A 240 -4.87 5.78 -23.95
N ARG A 241 -4.92 4.77 -24.82
CA ARG A 241 -4.95 3.34 -24.43
C ARG A 241 -3.73 2.90 -23.63
N ARG A 242 -2.56 3.50 -23.85
CA ARG A 242 -1.36 3.24 -23.02
C ARG A 242 -1.47 3.90 -21.65
N GLY A 243 -1.97 5.14 -21.60
CA GLY A 243 -2.28 5.84 -20.35
C GLY A 243 -3.22 5.04 -19.45
N ASP A 244 -4.34 4.57 -20.00
CA ASP A 244 -5.34 3.77 -19.27
C ASP A 244 -4.73 2.48 -18.70
N ARG A 245 -3.88 1.79 -19.48
CA ARG A 245 -3.17 0.59 -19.01
C ARG A 245 -2.21 0.88 -17.88
N MET A 246 -1.45 1.99 -17.93
CA MET A 246 -0.56 2.38 -16.84
C MET A 246 -1.36 2.75 -15.58
N MET A 247 -2.48 3.45 -15.72
CA MET A 247 -3.39 3.76 -14.62
C MET A 247 -3.96 2.51 -13.95
N GLU A 248 -4.38 1.53 -14.75
CA GLU A 248 -4.89 0.26 -14.25
C GLU A 248 -3.81 -0.54 -13.50
N LEU A 249 -2.57 -0.56 -14.02
CA LEU A 249 -1.43 -1.18 -13.31
C LEU A 249 -1.14 -0.48 -11.97
N ALA A 250 -1.14 0.85 -11.94
CA ALA A 250 -0.97 1.62 -10.71
C ALA A 250 -2.08 1.31 -9.70
N ARG A 251 -3.33 1.21 -10.16
CA ARG A 251 -4.48 0.83 -9.33
C ARG A 251 -4.32 -0.57 -8.74
N ARG A 252 -3.92 -1.56 -9.54
CA ARG A 252 -3.67 -2.93 -9.06
C ARG A 252 -2.56 -2.98 -8.01
N ASN A 253 -1.49 -2.22 -8.20
CA ASN A 253 -0.39 -2.11 -7.24
C ASN A 253 -0.85 -1.50 -5.92
N TYR A 254 -1.67 -0.44 -5.98
CA TYR A 254 -2.28 0.17 -4.79
C TYR A 254 -3.15 -0.85 -4.02
N ILE A 255 -4.06 -1.54 -4.70
CA ILE A 255 -4.94 -2.55 -4.08
C ILE A 255 -4.13 -3.68 -3.44
N THR A 256 -3.13 -4.20 -4.16
CA THR A 256 -2.27 -5.29 -3.68
C THR A 256 -1.48 -4.87 -2.44
N SER A 257 -0.88 -3.68 -2.48
CA SER A 257 -0.14 -3.12 -1.35
C SER A 257 -1.06 -2.90 -0.13
N SER A 258 -2.27 -2.37 -0.35
CA SER A 258 -3.27 -2.21 0.70
C SER A 258 -3.67 -3.54 1.33
N LYS A 259 -3.94 -4.57 0.53
CA LYS A 259 -4.27 -5.92 1.03
C LYS A 259 -3.13 -6.52 1.84
N ALA A 260 -1.89 -6.34 1.39
CA ALA A 260 -0.71 -6.81 2.12
C ALA A 260 -0.55 -6.11 3.49
N LEU A 261 -0.83 -4.81 3.58
CA LEU A 261 -0.85 -4.08 4.84
C LEU A 261 -1.95 -4.62 5.78
N ASP A 262 -3.16 -4.83 5.27
CA ASP A 262 -4.28 -5.36 6.07
C ASP A 262 -3.97 -6.78 6.59
N ALA A 263 -3.34 -7.63 5.78
CA ALA A 263 -2.90 -8.98 6.20
C ALA A 263 -1.80 -8.92 7.27
N LYS A 264 -0.82 -8.04 7.11
CA LYS A 264 0.27 -7.86 8.09
C LYS A 264 -0.25 -7.31 9.41
N SER A 265 -1.22 -6.39 9.37
CA SER A 265 -1.91 -5.89 10.56
C SER A 265 -2.59 -7.03 11.35
N LYS A 266 -3.37 -7.88 10.66
CA LYS A 266 -4.02 -9.06 11.29
C LYS A 266 -3.02 -10.04 11.88
N PHE A 267 -1.89 -10.29 11.20
CA PHE A 267 -0.85 -11.17 11.69
C PHE A 267 -0.20 -10.66 12.98
N ILE A 268 0.13 -9.37 13.05
CA ILE A 268 0.72 -8.79 14.26
C ILE A 268 -0.30 -8.80 15.40
N ALA A 269 -1.56 -8.44 15.15
CA ALA A 269 -2.61 -8.52 16.17
C ALA A 269 -2.68 -9.92 16.79
N LYS A 270 -2.69 -10.97 15.95
CA LYS A 270 -2.66 -12.36 16.41
C LYS A 270 -1.43 -12.69 17.27
N LYS A 271 -0.24 -12.22 16.87
CA LYS A 271 0.99 -12.43 17.66
C LYS A 271 0.94 -11.72 19.01
N VAL A 272 0.48 -10.47 19.05
CA VAL A 272 0.34 -9.72 20.29
C VAL A 272 -0.61 -10.44 21.25
N THR A 273 -1.77 -10.90 20.77
CA THR A 273 -2.71 -11.69 21.58
C THR A 273 -2.06 -12.98 22.12
N GLN A 274 -1.27 -13.68 21.30
CA GLN A 274 -0.54 -14.88 21.74
C GLN A 274 0.52 -14.58 22.81
N GLU A 275 1.26 -13.49 22.69
CA GLU A 275 2.23 -13.07 23.70
C GLU A 275 1.54 -12.67 25.02
N CYS A 276 0.44 -11.93 24.94
CA CYS A 276 -0.39 -11.58 26.09
C CYS A 276 -0.91 -12.83 26.83
N TYR A 277 -1.33 -13.85 26.08
CA TYR A 277 -1.78 -15.12 26.64
C TYR A 277 -0.65 -15.96 27.26
N LYS A 278 0.54 -15.97 26.64
CA LYS A 278 1.73 -16.63 27.21
C LYS A 278 2.17 -15.95 28.51
N PHE A 279 2.12 -14.62 28.55
CA PHE A 279 2.45 -13.86 29.76
C PHE A 279 1.48 -14.22 30.90
N SER A 280 0.17 -14.16 30.66
CA SER A 280 -0.83 -14.48 31.71
C SER A 280 -0.69 -15.91 32.26
N THR A 281 -0.37 -16.88 31.41
CA THR A 281 -0.14 -18.28 31.83
C THR A 281 1.17 -18.48 32.60
N SER A 282 2.22 -17.70 32.29
CA SER A 282 3.51 -17.73 33.03
C SER A 282 3.42 -17.10 34.42
N VAL A 283 2.58 -16.08 34.61
CA VAL A 283 2.39 -15.42 35.91
C VAL A 283 1.40 -16.18 36.80
N ARG A 284 0.41 -16.88 36.22
CA ARG A 284 -0.59 -17.68 36.96
C ARG A 284 -0.06 -18.96 37.59
N ARG A 285 1.15 -19.40 37.25
CA ARG A 285 1.81 -20.49 37.99
C ARG A 285 2.69 -19.85 39.06
N PRO A 286 2.30 -19.87 40.35
CA PRO A 286 3.30 -19.67 41.39
C PRO A 286 4.40 -20.70 41.13
N PRO A 287 5.69 -20.34 41.26
CA PRO A 287 6.73 -21.34 41.25
C PRO A 287 6.40 -22.30 42.39
N THR A 288 5.81 -23.45 42.06
CA THR A 288 5.88 -24.61 42.91
C THR A 288 7.36 -24.89 42.94
N HIS A 289 8.02 -24.42 43.99
CA HIS A 289 9.33 -24.94 44.35
C HIS A 289 9.18 -26.46 44.25
N GLU A 290 9.88 -27.04 43.29
CA GLU A 290 10.31 -28.42 43.41
C GLU A 290 10.84 -28.54 44.83
N THR A 291 10.09 -29.27 45.66
CA THR A 291 10.47 -29.63 47.00
C THR A 291 11.75 -30.44 46.90
N THR A 292 12.87 -29.75 46.98
CA THR A 292 14.16 -30.36 47.23
C THR A 292 14.20 -30.73 48.71
N GLN A 293 14.35 -32.04 48.97
CA GLN A 293 14.58 -32.70 50.28
C GLN A 293 13.32 -32.88 51.16
N LYS A 294 13.03 -34.05 51.76
CA LYS A 294 13.87 -35.15 52.25
C LYS A 294 13.14 -36.50 52.14
N GLY A 295 13.91 -37.57 52.02
CA GLY A 295 13.42 -38.92 52.29
C GLY A 295 12.91 -39.08 53.72
N ALA A 296 11.80 -39.80 53.86
CA ALA A 296 11.44 -40.60 55.02
C ALA A 296 10.56 -41.76 54.51
N LEU A 297 11.22 -42.92 54.39
CA LEU A 297 10.71 -44.28 54.55
C LEU A 297 9.19 -44.48 54.58
N GLY A 298 8.70 -45.21 53.58
CA GLY A 298 7.39 -45.83 53.55
C GLY A 298 7.34 -46.92 52.48
N CYS A 299 8.03 -48.04 52.74
CA CYS A 299 7.93 -49.25 51.94
C CYS A 299 6.46 -49.72 51.86
N ARG A 300 5.85 -49.67 50.67
CA ARG A 300 4.87 -50.66 50.21
C ARG A 300 4.74 -50.54 48.69
N GLY A 301 5.14 -51.62 48.02
CA GLY A 301 5.35 -51.63 46.59
C GLY A 301 4.07 -51.58 45.77
N THR A 302 4.21 -51.03 44.57
CA THR A 302 3.66 -51.66 43.37
C THR A 302 4.62 -51.38 42.23
N LYS A 303 5.15 -52.50 41.71
CA LYS A 303 5.95 -52.65 40.50
C LYS A 303 5.32 -51.86 39.35
N PHE A 304 6.11 -51.10 38.59
CA PHE A 304 6.02 -50.97 37.11
C PHE A 304 7.21 -50.11 36.65
N GLY A 305 8.35 -50.78 36.47
CA GLY A 305 9.44 -50.22 35.66
C GLY A 305 9.06 -50.20 34.18
N PRO A 306 9.77 -49.42 33.35
CA PRO A 306 9.57 -49.40 31.90
C PRO A 306 9.88 -50.78 31.30
N PRO A 307 9.19 -51.19 30.21
CA PRO A 307 9.37 -52.50 29.60
C PRO A 307 10.79 -52.62 29.03
N GLN A 308 11.62 -53.44 29.67
CA GLN A 308 12.87 -53.91 29.09
C GLN A 308 12.58 -54.85 27.91
N ARG A 309 13.33 -54.65 26.83
CA ARG A 309 13.29 -55.47 25.62
C ARG A 309 13.61 -56.93 25.98
N ARG A 310 12.73 -57.85 25.58
CA ARG A 310 12.99 -59.30 25.58
C ARG A 310 14.05 -59.62 24.54
N LEU A 311 15.22 -60.07 24.96
CA LEU A 311 16.09 -60.91 24.13
C LEU A 311 15.65 -62.36 24.37
N ALA A 312 14.99 -62.95 23.38
CA ALA A 312 14.75 -64.37 23.32
C ALA A 312 15.95 -65.02 22.64
N ILE A 313 16.72 -65.81 23.39
CA ILE A 313 17.64 -66.80 22.83
C ILE A 313 17.37 -68.11 23.60
N SER A 314 17.22 -69.17 22.81
CA SER A 314 16.67 -70.48 23.12
C SER A 314 17.45 -71.28 24.16
N PRO A 315 16.81 -72.31 24.77
CA PRO A 315 17.39 -73.11 25.83
C PRO A 315 18.09 -74.35 25.26
N GLU A 316 19.42 -74.39 25.27
CA GLU A 316 20.18 -75.65 25.26
C GLU A 316 21.47 -75.49 26.08
N ARG A 317 21.54 -76.24 27.18
CA ARG A 317 22.62 -76.45 28.16
C ARG A 317 22.90 -75.37 29.21
#